data_AF-A0A117N3K8-F1
#
_entry.id   AF-A0A117N3K8-F1
#
_cell.length_a   1.000
_cell.length_b   1.000
_cell.length_c   1.000
_cell.angle_alpha   90.00
_cell.angle_beta   90.00
_cell.angle_gamma   90.00
#
_symmetry.space_group_name_H-M   'P 1'
#
loop_
_entity.id
_entity.type
_entity.pdbx_description
1 polymer ?
#
loop_
_entity_poly.entity_id
_entity_poly.type
_entity_poly.pdbx_seq_one_letter_code
_entity_poly.pdbx_strand_id
1 'polypeptide(L)' 'MNGNSRERRARLASDIRRQVGSEATKRLLRTLPAFRVDKEVPKRLTDLLDRLDGAEADKVSGERH' A
#
# COMPACT_ATOMS: atom_id res chain seq x y z
N MET A 1 -9.30 -18.53 35.00
CA MET A 1 -7.89 -18.37 34.59
C MET A 1 -7.82 -17.89 33.12
N ASN A 2 -8.00 -16.58 32.84
CA ASN A 2 -8.04 -16.06 31.45
C ASN A 2 -7.03 -14.93 31.15
N GLY A 3 -6.24 -14.49 32.13
CA GLY A 3 -5.27 -13.39 31.97
C GLY A 3 -4.08 -13.74 31.07
N ASN A 4 -3.54 -14.96 31.21
CA ASN A 4 -2.33 -15.40 30.51
C ASN A 4 -2.53 -15.48 28.97
N SER A 5 -3.71 -15.89 28.52
CA SER A 5 -4.01 -16.05 27.08
C SER A 5 -4.10 -14.72 26.33
N ARG A 6 -4.50 -13.62 26.98
CA ARG A 6 -4.52 -12.28 26.35
C ARG A 6 -3.11 -11.72 26.23
N GLU A 7 -2.33 -11.81 27.28
CA GLU A 7 -0.95 -11.31 27.30
C GLU A 7 -0.06 -12.08 26.31
N ARG A 8 -0.18 -13.41 26.29
CA ARG A 8 0.55 -14.26 25.32
C ARG A 8 0.21 -13.92 23.87
N ARG A 9 -1.05 -13.62 23.56
CA ARG A 9 -1.48 -13.17 22.22
C ARG A 9 -0.92 -11.79 21.88
N ALA A 10 -0.88 -10.87 22.84
CA ALA A 10 -0.30 -9.55 22.64
C ALA A 10 1.21 -9.62 22.37
N ARG A 11 1.94 -10.45 23.12
CA ARG A 11 3.37 -10.70 22.89
C ARG A 11 3.62 -11.31 21.52
N LEU A 12 2.85 -12.34 21.15
CA LEU A 12 2.93 -12.96 19.82
C LEU A 12 2.68 -11.95 18.70
N ALA A 13 1.64 -11.11 18.83
CA ALA A 13 1.35 -10.08 17.82
C ALA A 13 2.51 -9.08 17.68
N SER A 14 3.15 -8.71 18.79
CA SER A 14 4.35 -7.85 18.78
C SER A 14 5.52 -8.54 18.09
N ASP A 15 5.76 -9.82 18.39
CA ASP A 15 6.84 -10.61 17.78
C ASP A 15 6.65 -10.78 16.27
N ILE A 16 5.42 -11.05 15.82
CA ILE A 16 5.07 -11.14 14.41
C ILE A 16 5.36 -9.80 13.71
N ARG A 17 4.89 -8.68 14.26
CA ARG A 17 5.15 -7.35 13.68
C ARG A 17 6.66 -7.06 13.60
N ARG A 18 7.43 -7.45 14.62
CA ARG A 18 8.89 -7.29 14.64
C ARG A 18 9.56 -8.13 13.54
N GLN A 19 9.15 -9.38 13.36
CA GLN A 19 9.69 -10.24 12.32
C GLN A 19 9.32 -9.75 10.92
N VAL A 20 8.05 -9.42 10.69
CA VAL A 20 7.58 -8.89 9.39
C VAL A 20 8.27 -7.57 9.04
N GLY A 21 8.49 -6.71 10.04
CA GLY A 21 9.20 -5.43 9.88
C GLY A 21 10.72 -5.54 9.80
N SER A 22 11.30 -6.74 9.94
CA SER A 22 12.75 -6.93 9.88
C SER A 22 13.31 -6.64 8.49
N GLU A 23 14.55 -6.14 8.42
CA GLU A 23 15.20 -5.89 7.14
C GLU A 23 15.41 -7.17 6.30
N ALA A 24 15.60 -8.32 6.95
CA ALA A 24 15.67 -9.60 6.27
C ALA A 24 14.36 -9.91 5.52
N THR A 25 13.22 -9.72 6.19
CA THR A 25 11.90 -9.94 5.57
C THR A 25 11.62 -8.90 4.49
N LYS A 26 11.95 -7.62 4.70
CA LYS A 26 11.81 -6.59 3.66
C LYS A 26 12.68 -6.87 2.43
N ARG A 27 13.92 -7.33 2.61
CA ARG A 27 14.80 -7.72 1.50
C ARG A 27 14.21 -8.88 0.72
N LEU A 28 13.69 -9.90 1.41
CA LEU A 28 12.98 -11.02 0.77
C LEU A 28 11.74 -10.56 0.02
N LEU A 29 10.89 -9.72 0.61
CA LEU A 29 9.70 -9.23 -0.07
C LEU A 29 10.05 -8.43 -1.33
N ARG A 30 11.11 -7.60 -1.31
CA ARG A 30 11.55 -6.85 -2.49
C ARG A 30 12.00 -7.71 -3.67
N THR A 31 12.37 -8.98 -3.44
CA THR A 31 12.69 -9.91 -4.54
C THR A 31 11.45 -10.58 -5.12
N LEU A 32 10.30 -10.54 -4.42
CA LEU A 32 9.06 -11.11 -4.89
C LEU A 32 8.39 -10.18 -5.91
N PRO A 33 7.92 -10.71 -7.07
CA PRO A 33 7.30 -9.89 -8.11
C PRO A 33 6.12 -9.04 -7.63
N ALA A 34 5.30 -9.56 -6.72
CA ALA A 34 4.12 -8.86 -6.20
C ALA A 34 4.43 -7.66 -5.29
N PHE A 35 5.65 -7.60 -4.73
CA PHE A 35 6.09 -6.54 -3.80
C PHE A 35 7.27 -5.75 -4.36
N ARG A 36 7.62 -5.98 -5.62
CA ARG A 36 8.63 -5.19 -6.30
C ARG A 36 8.11 -3.75 -6.38
N VAL A 37 8.90 -2.82 -5.85
CA VAL A 37 8.62 -1.40 -6.03
C VAL A 37 8.90 -1.09 -7.49
N ASP A 38 7.83 -0.91 -8.27
CA ASP A 38 7.96 -0.43 -9.63
C ASP A 38 8.36 1.05 -9.58
N LYS A 39 9.36 1.43 -10.38
CA LYS A 39 9.82 2.83 -10.45
C LYS A 39 8.91 3.65 -11.35
N GLU A 40 8.23 2.99 -12.27
CA GLU A 40 7.32 3.61 -13.21
C GLU A 40 5.89 3.35 -12.75
N VAL A 41 5.03 4.36 -12.90
CA VAL A 41 3.60 4.20 -12.64
C VAL A 41 3.05 3.23 -13.69
N PRO A 42 2.34 2.16 -13.28
CA PRO A 42 1.69 1.26 -14.23
C PRO A 42 0.82 2.05 -15.20
N LYS A 43 0.91 1.76 -16.51
CA LYS A 43 0.16 2.47 -17.57
C LYS A 43 -1.32 2.65 -17.23
N ARG A 44 -1.95 1.61 -16.66
CA ARG A 44 -3.35 1.66 -16.22
C ARG A 44 -3.65 2.80 -15.23
N LEU A 45 -2.72 3.09 -14.32
CA LEU A 45 -2.87 4.19 -13.37
C LEU A 45 -2.66 5.55 -14.06
N THR A 46 -1.69 5.66 -14.96
CA THR A 46 -1.51 6.86 -15.80
C THR A 46 -2.77 7.15 -16.61
N ASP A 47 -3.33 6.15 -17.30
CA ASP A 47 -4.56 6.30 -18.09
C ASP A 47 -5.76 6.76 -17.22
N LEU A 48 -5.80 6.36 -15.95
CA LEU A 48 -6.85 6.79 -15.01
C LEU A 48 -6.65 8.23 -14.56
N LEU A 49 -5.41 8.65 -14.32
CA LEU A 49 -5.07 10.04 -14.00
C LEU A 49 -5.36 10.96 -15.18
N ASP A 50 -4.98 10.56 -16.40
CA ASP A 50 -5.25 11.33 -17.62
C ASP A 50 -6.76 11.54 -17.84
N ARG A 51 -7.57 10.51 -17.52
CA ARG A 51 -9.04 10.63 -17.55
C ARG A 51 -9.58 11.57 -16.47
N LEU A 52 -8.96 11.58 -15.30
CA LEU A 52 -9.35 12.49 -14.21
C LEU A 52 -9.06 13.93 -14.60
N ASP A 53 -7.87 14.20 -15.12
CA ASP A 53 -7.43 15.51 -15.58
C ASP A 53 -8.34 16.02 -16.71
N GLY A 54 -8.69 15.15 -17.67
CA GLY A 54 -9.66 15.48 -18.72
C GLY A 54 -11.04 15.85 -18.17
N ALA A 55 -11.57 15.06 -17.22
CA ALA A 55 -12.87 15.33 -16.62
C ALA A 55 -12.89 16.62 -15.77
N GLU A 56 -11.78 16.96 -15.12
CA GLU A 56 -11.65 18.23 -14.40
C GLU A 56 -11.56 19.42 -15.35
N ALA A 57 -10.81 19.30 -16.45
CA ALA A 57 -10.73 20.34 -17.48
C ALA A 57 -12.11 20.61 -18.14
N ASP A 58 -12.89 19.56 -18.40
CA ASP A 58 -14.24 19.69 -18.96
C ASP A 58 -15.23 20.36 -18.00
N LYS A 59 -15.13 20.08 -16.69
CA LYS A 59 -15.93 20.79 -15.67
C LYS A 59 -15.58 22.27 -15.59
N VAL A 60 -14.29 22.60 -15.62
CA VAL A 60 -13.79 23.97 -15.53
C VAL A 60 -14.15 24.79 -16.79
N SER A 61 -14.29 24.15 -17.96
CA SER A 61 -14.75 24.81 -19.17
C SER A 61 -16.27 25.03 -19.21
N GLY A 62 -17.05 24.13 -18.59
CA GLY A 62 -18.51 24.26 -18.45
C GLY A 62 -18.98 25.33 -17.47
N GLU A 63 -18.18 25.72 -16.48
CA GLU A 63 -18.52 26.77 -15.50
C GLU A 63 -18.24 28.21 -15.98
N ARG A 64 -17.56 28.38 -17.13
CA ARG A 64 -17.22 29.71 -17.69
C ARG A 64 -18.21 30.20 -18.76
N HIS A 65 -19.38 29.58 -18.87
CA HIS A 65 -20.43 29.96 -19.82
C HIS A 65 -21.74 30.31 -19.13
#